data_AF-A0A9X3NE00-F1
#
_entry.id   AF-A0A9X3NE00-F1
#
_cell.length_a   1.000
_cell.length_b   1.000
_cell.length_c   1.000
_cell.angle_alpha   90.00
_cell.angle_beta   90.00
_cell.angle_gamma   90.00
#
_symmetry.space_group_name_H-M   'P 1'
#
loop_
_entity.id
_entity.type
_entity.pdbx_description
1 polymer ?
#
loop_
_entity_poly.entity_id
_entity_poly.type
_entity_poly.pdbx_seq_one_letter_code
_entity_poly.pdbx_strand_id
1 'polypeptide(L)'
;MSETTRGARPGRAAAASRVVARARARGQWLHAPGGGDVVRHLLAVQAQDVASVPNALSARGGSFRDGLLVTWLMRSTLHLVDVEDLAWLHPLFAPRRAATSDRRLAQLGVADPDALVDRLVRAAPATRDELAETLGLTGQAVPHIIARAAMHGRVALTAGAPTAAPRAAAPDSPRAAAPD
;
A
#
# COMPACT_ATOMS: atom_id res chain seq x y z
N MET A 1 -47.56 31.94 -7.94
CA MET A 1 -47.01 31.34 -6.71
C MET A 1 -45.72 30.63 -7.11
N SER A 2 -44.63 31.39 -7.19
CA SER A 2 -43.37 30.93 -7.78
C SER A 2 -42.36 30.67 -6.66
N GLU A 3 -42.09 29.40 -6.43
CA GLU A 3 -41.15 28.90 -5.44
C GLU A 3 -39.72 29.19 -5.92
N THR A 4 -39.03 30.10 -5.25
CA THR A 4 -37.64 30.46 -5.58
C THR A 4 -36.72 29.47 -4.88
N THR A 5 -36.23 28.47 -5.62
CA THR A 5 -35.15 27.58 -5.15
C THR A 5 -33.93 28.41 -4.81
N ARG A 6 -33.68 28.58 -3.50
CA ARG A 6 -32.55 29.34 -2.96
C ARG A 6 -31.26 28.56 -3.22
N GLY A 7 -30.68 28.75 -4.42
CA GLY A 7 -29.38 28.20 -4.78
C GLY A 7 -28.34 28.57 -3.72
N ALA A 8 -27.63 27.57 -3.19
CA ALA A 8 -26.57 27.79 -2.23
C ALA A 8 -25.53 28.73 -2.83
N ARG A 9 -25.34 29.91 -2.22
CA ARG A 9 -24.38 30.91 -2.72
C ARG A 9 -22.97 30.28 -2.79
N PRO A 10 -22.23 30.45 -3.91
CA PRO A 10 -20.98 29.73 -4.18
C PRO A 10 -19.92 29.85 -3.06
N GLY A 11 -19.90 30.96 -2.30
CA GLY A 11 -19.01 31.16 -1.16
C GLY A 11 -19.25 30.22 0.04
N ARG A 12 -20.50 29.79 0.28
CA ARG A 12 -20.84 28.89 1.39
C ARG A 12 -20.41 27.45 1.13
N ALA A 13 -20.53 26.99 -0.13
CA ALA A 13 -20.04 25.68 -0.55
C ALA A 13 -18.50 25.60 -0.50
N ALA A 14 -17.79 26.65 -0.93
CA ALA A 14 -16.33 26.72 -0.82
C ALA A 14 -15.84 26.76 0.64
N ALA A 15 -16.53 27.49 1.52
CA ALA A 15 -16.22 27.51 2.95
C ALA A 15 -16.46 26.13 3.62
N ALA A 16 -17.59 25.47 3.31
CA ALA A 16 -17.86 24.12 3.79
C ALA A 16 -16.81 23.10 3.29
N SER A 17 -16.37 23.23 2.04
CA SER A 17 -15.28 22.42 1.48
C SER A 17 -13.96 22.59 2.23
N ARG A 18 -13.59 23.83 2.61
CA ARG A 18 -12.40 24.09 3.44
C ARG A 18 -12.50 23.49 4.84
N VAL A 19 -13.68 23.50 5.45
CA VAL A 19 -13.91 22.86 6.76
C VAL A 19 -13.69 21.35 6.65
N VAL A 20 -14.28 20.70 5.65
CA VAL A 20 -14.10 19.25 5.42
C VAL A 20 -12.65 18.91 5.10
N ALA A 21 -11.98 19.71 4.26
CA ALA A 21 -10.57 19.49 3.93
C ALA A 21 -9.67 19.57 5.18
N ARG A 22 -9.90 20.56 6.05
CA ARG A 22 -9.20 20.67 7.34
C ARG A 22 -9.50 19.50 8.26
N ALA A 23 -10.75 19.08 8.37
CA ALA A 23 -11.14 17.93 9.17
C ALA A 23 -10.46 16.64 8.67
N ARG A 24 -10.38 16.43 7.35
CA ARG A 24 -9.65 15.31 6.73
C ARG A 24 -8.16 15.39 6.97
N ALA A 25 -7.54 16.56 6.79
CA ALA A 25 -6.11 16.75 7.06
C ALA A 25 -5.78 16.48 8.53
N ARG A 26 -6.65 16.87 9.46
CA ARG A 26 -6.54 16.53 10.89
C ARG A 26 -6.70 15.04 11.12
N GLY A 27 -7.77 14.45 10.59
CA GLY A 27 -8.06 13.02 10.69
C GLY A 27 -7.04 12.11 10.02
N GLN A 28 -6.14 12.64 9.19
CA GLN A 28 -5.04 11.89 8.58
C GLN A 28 -3.66 12.33 9.11
N TRP A 29 -3.60 13.14 10.16
CA TRP A 29 -2.36 13.66 10.75
C TRP A 29 -1.43 14.41 9.77
N LEU A 30 -2.02 15.04 8.76
CA LEU A 30 -1.29 15.90 7.82
C LEU A 30 -1.13 17.33 8.34
N HIS A 31 -1.91 17.71 9.35
CA HIS A 31 -1.81 19.03 9.97
C HIS A 31 -0.68 19.15 11.01
N ALA A 32 -0.29 18.02 11.60
CA ALA A 32 0.72 17.87 12.64
C ALA A 32 0.99 16.37 12.84
N PRO A 33 2.21 15.97 13.28
CA PRO A 33 2.54 14.60 13.65
C PRO A 33 1.53 14.01 14.65
N GLY A 34 1.01 12.83 14.37
CA GLY A 34 -0.03 12.20 15.21
C GLY A 34 0.47 11.52 16.47
N GLY A 35 1.79 11.32 16.60
CA GLY A 35 2.43 10.70 17.76
C GLY A 35 2.13 9.21 17.98
N GLY A 36 1.37 8.57 17.10
CA GLY A 36 0.97 7.17 17.19
C GLY A 36 1.20 6.40 15.89
N ASP A 37 0.60 5.21 15.84
CA ASP A 37 0.71 4.32 14.69
C ASP A 37 -0.07 4.83 13.48
N VAL A 38 0.66 5.33 12.49
CA VAL A 38 0.08 5.87 11.26
C VAL A 38 -0.72 4.82 10.48
N VAL A 39 -0.25 3.58 10.41
CA VAL A 39 -0.90 2.54 9.61
C VAL A 39 -2.22 2.13 10.26
N ARG A 40 -2.24 1.88 11.57
CA ARG A 40 -3.49 1.55 12.28
C ARG A 40 -4.47 2.73 12.25
N HIS A 41 -3.97 3.95 12.43
CA HIS A 41 -4.83 5.16 12.41
C HIS A 41 -5.48 5.39 11.04
N LEU A 42 -4.75 5.14 9.95
CA LEU A 42 -5.26 5.29 8.58
C LEU A 42 -5.95 4.04 8.04
N LEU A 43 -6.03 2.96 8.82
CA LEU A 43 -6.33 1.59 8.40
C LEU A 43 -5.25 0.94 7.50
N ALA A 44 -4.77 1.65 6.48
CA ALA A 44 -3.71 1.18 5.60
C ALA A 44 -3.06 2.34 4.83
N VAL A 45 -1.83 2.12 4.34
CA VAL A 45 -1.11 3.06 3.46
C VAL A 45 -0.84 2.39 2.12
N GLN A 46 -1.23 3.00 1.02
CA GLN A 46 -0.98 2.41 -0.30
C GLN A 46 0.53 2.23 -0.54
N ALA A 47 0.94 1.04 -0.94
CA ALA A 47 2.33 0.59 -1.10
C ALA A 47 2.57 -0.01 -2.50
N GLN A 48 1.86 0.48 -3.52
CA GLN A 48 2.08 0.08 -4.91
C GLN A 48 3.49 0.45 -5.40
N ASP A 49 3.99 1.58 -4.91
CA ASP A 49 5.39 1.96 -4.93
C ASP A 49 5.91 1.95 -3.49
N VAL A 50 6.69 0.94 -3.14
CA VAL A 50 7.24 0.75 -1.79
C VAL A 50 8.18 1.89 -1.41
N ALA A 51 8.85 2.54 -2.37
CA ALA A 51 9.75 3.66 -2.10
C ALA A 51 9.00 4.91 -1.58
N SER A 52 7.71 5.03 -1.87
CA SER A 52 6.87 6.13 -1.38
C SER A 52 6.44 5.98 0.09
N VAL A 53 6.50 4.76 0.63
CA VAL A 53 5.93 4.43 1.95
C VAL A 53 6.61 5.18 3.09
N PRO A 54 7.96 5.27 3.18
CA PRO A 54 8.61 6.06 4.24
C PRO A 54 8.15 7.52 4.26
N ASN A 55 7.96 8.14 3.10
CA ASN A 55 7.47 9.52 3.01
C ASN A 55 6.01 9.65 3.45
N ALA A 56 5.18 8.67 3.09
CA ALA A 56 3.78 8.65 3.54
C ALA A 56 3.66 8.51 5.07
N LEU A 57 4.53 7.73 5.69
CA LEU A 57 4.59 7.58 7.15
C LEU A 57 5.18 8.83 7.82
N SER A 58 6.33 9.32 7.34
CA SER A 58 7.04 10.45 7.95
C SER A 58 6.26 11.76 7.88
N ALA A 59 5.50 12.00 6.80
CA ALA A 59 4.61 13.15 6.67
C ALA A 59 3.54 13.23 7.78
N ARG A 60 3.34 12.14 8.52
CA ARG A 60 2.39 12.00 9.63
C ARG A 60 3.06 11.74 10.97
N GLY A 61 4.40 11.79 11.01
CA GLY A 61 5.21 11.51 12.19
C GLY A 61 5.38 10.03 12.52
N GLY A 62 5.14 9.13 11.57
CA GLY A 62 5.31 7.69 11.76
C GLY A 62 6.55 7.13 11.06
N SER A 63 6.86 5.89 11.40
CA SER A 63 7.91 5.07 10.78
C SER A 63 7.39 3.66 10.54
N PHE A 64 8.20 2.85 9.84
CA PHE A 64 8.00 1.41 9.84
C PHE A 64 8.15 0.84 11.25
N ARG A 65 7.48 -0.29 11.48
CA ARG A 65 7.60 -1.15 12.67
C ARG A 65 7.25 -2.59 12.30
N ASP A 66 7.54 -3.51 13.22
CA ASP A 66 7.20 -4.92 13.09
C ASP A 66 5.68 -5.14 13.06
N GLY A 67 5.25 -6.25 12.44
CA GLY A 67 3.83 -6.60 12.29
C GLY A 67 3.13 -5.88 11.13
N LEU A 68 3.84 -5.06 10.36
CA LEU A 68 3.31 -4.45 9.14
C LEU A 68 3.63 -5.32 7.91
N LEU A 69 2.60 -5.63 7.13
CA LEU A 69 2.70 -6.43 5.92
C LEU A 69 2.17 -5.64 4.72
N VAL A 70 2.62 -6.02 3.53
CA VAL A 70 2.11 -5.51 2.27
C VAL A 70 1.29 -6.59 1.59
N THR A 71 0.04 -6.28 1.30
CA THR A 71 -0.86 -7.17 0.55
C THR A 71 -1.81 -6.35 -0.32
N TRP A 72 -2.59 -7.01 -1.15
CA TRP A 72 -3.60 -6.34 -1.95
C TRP A 72 -4.90 -6.16 -1.19
N LEU A 73 -5.42 -4.94 -1.18
CA LEU A 73 -6.67 -4.61 -0.51
C LEU A 73 -7.57 -3.78 -1.45
N MET A 74 -7.93 -2.56 -1.03
CA MET A 74 -8.84 -1.67 -1.71
C MET A 74 -8.45 -1.47 -3.18
N ARG A 75 -9.43 -1.60 -4.09
CA ARG A 75 -9.24 -1.41 -5.55
C ARG A 75 -8.12 -2.27 -6.15
N SER A 76 -7.77 -3.40 -5.54
CA SER A 76 -6.71 -4.30 -6.01
C SER A 76 -5.31 -3.68 -6.06
N THR A 77 -5.03 -2.63 -5.26
CA THR A 77 -3.67 -2.08 -5.12
C THR A 77 -2.98 -2.63 -3.88
N LEU A 78 -1.64 -2.62 -3.88
CA LEU A 78 -0.85 -2.98 -2.71
C LEU A 78 -1.00 -1.94 -1.60
N HIS A 79 -1.09 -2.40 -0.36
CA HIS A 79 -1.20 -1.58 0.84
C HIS A 79 -0.35 -2.17 1.97
N LEU A 80 0.38 -1.30 2.66
CA LEU A 80 0.94 -1.55 3.98
C LEU A 80 -0.18 -1.52 5.02
N VAL A 81 -0.28 -2.56 5.83
CA VAL A 81 -1.36 -2.78 6.80
C VAL A 81 -0.84 -3.54 8.01
N ASP A 82 -1.50 -3.38 9.15
CA ASP A 82 -1.25 -4.21 10.32
C ASP A 82 -1.72 -5.64 10.07
N VAL A 83 -0.89 -6.63 10.41
CA VAL A 83 -1.23 -8.06 10.29
C VAL A 83 -2.52 -8.42 11.03
N GLU A 84 -2.82 -7.76 12.16
CA GLU A 84 -4.02 -8.00 12.95
C GLU A 84 -5.31 -7.63 12.19
N ASP A 85 -5.23 -6.65 11.28
CA ASP A 85 -6.39 -6.21 10.52
C ASP A 85 -6.71 -7.11 9.32
N LEU A 86 -5.77 -7.96 8.90
CA LEU A 86 -5.97 -8.84 7.74
C LEU A 86 -7.12 -9.83 7.93
N ALA A 87 -7.36 -10.28 9.17
CA ALA A 87 -8.41 -11.23 9.50
C ALA A 87 -9.81 -10.73 9.09
N TRP A 88 -10.05 -9.42 9.17
CA TRP A 88 -11.34 -8.82 8.80
C TRP A 88 -11.29 -8.08 7.46
N LEU A 89 -10.12 -7.61 7.01
CA LEU A 89 -9.96 -6.94 5.72
C LEU A 89 -9.98 -7.89 4.53
N HIS A 90 -9.29 -9.03 4.59
CA HIS A 90 -9.26 -9.97 3.47
C HIS A 90 -10.66 -10.47 3.08
N PRO A 91 -11.56 -10.86 4.01
CA PRO A 91 -12.93 -11.22 3.65
C PRO A 91 -13.68 -10.16 2.83
N LEU A 92 -13.36 -8.86 3.01
CA LEU A 92 -14.01 -7.76 2.30
C LEU A 92 -13.41 -7.51 0.90
N PHE A 93 -12.09 -7.64 0.74
CA PHE A 93 -11.39 -7.20 -0.47
C PHE A 93 -10.82 -8.33 -1.33
N ALA A 94 -10.55 -9.49 -0.75
CA ALA A 94 -9.93 -10.61 -1.44
C ALA A 94 -10.83 -11.30 -2.49
N PRO A 95 -12.15 -11.53 -2.27
CA PRO A 95 -12.93 -12.40 -3.15
C PRO A 95 -12.91 -12.01 -4.62
N ARG A 96 -13.10 -10.71 -4.91
CA ARG A 96 -13.10 -10.19 -6.30
C ARG A 96 -11.74 -10.38 -6.98
N ARG A 97 -10.66 -10.21 -6.22
CA ARG A 97 -9.30 -10.29 -6.74
C ARG A 97 -8.85 -11.75 -6.91
N ALA A 98 -9.21 -12.63 -5.98
CA ALA A 98 -9.00 -14.07 -6.10
C ALA A 98 -9.64 -14.59 -7.39
N ALA A 99 -10.93 -14.31 -7.60
CA ALA A 99 -11.65 -14.71 -8.82
C ALA A 99 -11.02 -14.16 -10.11
N THR A 100 -10.47 -12.95 -10.07
CA THR A 100 -9.74 -12.37 -11.23
C THR A 100 -8.43 -13.10 -11.49
N SER A 101 -7.71 -13.49 -10.43
CA SER A 101 -6.47 -14.24 -10.54
C SER A 101 -6.72 -15.67 -11.02
N ASP A 102 -7.73 -16.35 -10.49
CA ASP A 102 -8.13 -17.69 -10.92
C ASP A 102 -8.47 -17.72 -12.42
N ARG A 103 -9.33 -16.79 -12.87
CA ARG A 103 -9.66 -16.65 -14.30
C ARG A 103 -8.42 -16.42 -15.15
N ARG A 104 -7.49 -15.58 -14.69
CA ARG A 104 -6.28 -15.26 -15.45
C ARG A 104 -5.29 -16.43 -15.47
N LEU A 105 -5.16 -17.17 -14.38
CA LEU A 105 -4.35 -18.38 -14.30
C LEU A 105 -4.88 -19.45 -15.27
N ALA A 106 -6.20 -19.64 -15.33
CA ALA A 106 -6.83 -20.55 -16.29
C ALA A 106 -6.54 -20.13 -17.75
N GLN A 107 -6.64 -18.84 -18.08
CA GLN A 107 -6.29 -18.32 -19.41
C GLN A 107 -4.82 -18.52 -19.78
N LEU A 108 -3.94 -18.60 -18.78
CA LEU A 108 -2.50 -18.83 -18.95
C LEU A 108 -2.14 -20.33 -18.94
N GLY A 109 -3.14 -21.23 -18.87
CA GLY A 109 -2.93 -22.68 -18.90
C GLY A 109 -2.46 -23.29 -17.58
N VAL A 110 -2.64 -22.58 -16.45
CA VAL A 110 -2.28 -23.12 -15.12
C VAL A 110 -3.35 -24.12 -14.67
N ALA A 111 -2.99 -25.40 -14.63
CA ALA A 111 -3.94 -26.49 -14.36
C ALA A 111 -4.28 -26.67 -12.86
N ASP A 112 -3.29 -26.60 -11.98
CA ASP A 112 -3.48 -26.81 -10.53
C ASP A 112 -2.90 -25.63 -9.71
N PRO A 113 -3.68 -24.55 -9.55
CA PRO A 113 -3.24 -23.39 -8.80
C PRO A 113 -3.15 -23.66 -7.28
N ASP A 114 -3.83 -24.68 -6.74
CA ASP A 114 -3.76 -24.98 -5.30
C ASP A 114 -2.44 -25.66 -4.93
N ALA A 115 -2.03 -26.67 -5.70
CA ALA A 115 -0.72 -27.29 -5.52
C ALA A 115 0.42 -26.27 -5.69
N LEU A 116 0.27 -25.32 -6.62
CA LEU A 116 1.24 -24.23 -6.80
C LEU A 116 1.29 -23.29 -5.59
N VAL A 117 0.15 -22.93 -5.01
CA VAL A 117 0.12 -22.12 -3.78
C VAL A 117 0.81 -22.86 -2.64
N ASP A 118 0.59 -24.16 -2.47
CA ASP A 118 1.25 -24.92 -1.41
C ASP A 118 2.78 -25.02 -1.61
N ARG A 119 3.25 -25.16 -2.86
CA ARG A 119 4.68 -25.06 -3.16
C ARG A 119 5.24 -23.67 -2.88
N LEU A 120 4.50 -22.62 -3.26
CA LEU A 120 4.88 -21.24 -3.03
C LEU A 120 5.05 -20.95 -1.54
N VAL A 121 4.09 -21.39 -0.71
CA VAL A 121 4.15 -21.23 0.75
C VAL A 121 5.37 -21.93 1.35
N ARG A 122 5.71 -23.13 0.88
CA ARG A 122 6.91 -23.86 1.34
C ARG A 122 8.22 -23.20 0.90
N ALA A 123 8.21 -22.49 -0.22
CA ALA A 123 9.39 -21.79 -0.74
C ALA A 123 9.59 -20.41 -0.09
N ALA A 124 8.58 -19.86 0.59
CA ALA A 124 8.69 -18.58 1.27
C ALA A 124 9.57 -18.68 2.54
N PRO A 125 10.36 -17.63 2.88
CA PRO A 125 10.48 -16.35 2.18
C PRO A 125 11.33 -16.46 0.91
N ALA A 126 10.85 -15.85 -0.18
CA ALA A 126 11.55 -15.83 -1.47
C ALA A 126 11.16 -14.57 -2.25
N THR A 127 12.07 -14.13 -3.12
CA THR A 127 11.81 -13.11 -4.13
C THR A 127 10.84 -13.64 -5.19
N ARG A 128 10.25 -12.73 -5.96
CA ARG A 128 9.37 -13.10 -7.07
C ARG A 128 10.08 -13.99 -8.11
N ASP A 129 11.36 -13.73 -8.36
CA ASP A 129 12.12 -14.43 -9.40
C ASP A 129 12.51 -15.84 -8.94
N GLU A 130 12.91 -16.00 -7.67
CA GLU A 130 13.11 -17.33 -7.05
C GLU A 130 11.81 -18.15 -7.02
N LEU A 131 10.67 -17.51 -6.74
CA LEU A 131 9.36 -18.16 -6.82
C LEU A 131 9.00 -18.56 -8.26
N ALA A 132 9.33 -17.72 -9.26
CA ALA A 132 9.08 -18.05 -10.66
C ALA A 132 9.85 -19.31 -11.07
N GLU A 133 11.15 -19.37 -10.72
CA GLU A 133 12.01 -20.52 -10.97
C GLU A 133 11.51 -21.77 -10.24
N THR A 134 11.30 -21.67 -8.92
CA THR A 134 10.85 -22.80 -8.08
C THR A 134 9.51 -23.39 -8.53
N LEU A 135 8.59 -22.54 -9.01
CA LEU A 135 7.27 -22.97 -9.44
C LEU A 135 7.23 -23.41 -10.91
N GLY A 136 8.29 -23.15 -11.68
CA GLY A 136 8.32 -23.38 -13.13
C GLY A 136 7.33 -22.48 -13.87
N LEU A 137 7.08 -21.26 -13.37
CA LEU A 137 6.12 -20.32 -13.93
C LEU A 137 6.84 -19.15 -14.59
N THR A 138 6.24 -18.60 -15.64
CA THR A 138 6.78 -17.46 -16.37
C THR A 138 5.73 -16.38 -16.61
N GLY A 139 6.21 -15.18 -16.97
CA GLY A 139 5.37 -14.07 -17.37
C GLY A 139 4.29 -13.73 -16.34
N GLN A 140 3.04 -13.61 -16.80
CA GLN A 140 1.93 -13.18 -15.96
C GLN A 140 1.45 -14.23 -14.96
N ALA A 141 1.81 -15.52 -15.12
CA ALA A 141 1.37 -16.55 -14.18
C ALA A 141 1.93 -16.32 -12.77
N VAL A 142 3.18 -15.84 -12.70
CA VAL A 142 3.91 -15.57 -11.45
C VAL A 142 3.19 -14.55 -10.56
N PRO A 143 2.91 -13.30 -10.99
CA PRO A 143 2.20 -12.34 -10.14
C PRO A 143 0.77 -12.79 -9.80
N HIS A 144 0.10 -13.55 -10.67
CA HIS A 144 -1.26 -14.00 -10.40
C HIS A 144 -1.31 -15.15 -9.38
N ILE A 145 -0.34 -16.06 -9.35
CA ILE A 145 -0.28 -17.10 -8.33
C ILE A 145 0.07 -16.52 -6.95
N ILE A 146 0.99 -15.55 -6.91
CA ILE A 146 1.32 -14.81 -5.67
C ILE A 146 0.09 -14.05 -5.18
N ALA A 147 -0.60 -13.34 -6.09
CA ALA A 147 -1.80 -12.60 -5.75
C ALA A 147 -2.90 -13.52 -5.21
N ARG A 148 -3.11 -14.69 -5.84
CA ARG A 148 -4.04 -15.71 -5.36
C ARG A 148 -3.68 -16.16 -3.94
N ALA A 149 -2.43 -16.58 -3.72
CA ALA A 149 -1.96 -17.00 -2.39
C ALA A 149 -2.18 -15.92 -1.33
N ALA A 150 -1.88 -14.66 -1.65
CA ALA A 150 -2.08 -13.54 -0.74
C ALA A 150 -3.55 -13.28 -0.42
N MET A 151 -4.45 -13.38 -1.41
CA MET A 151 -5.90 -13.23 -1.22
C MET A 151 -6.51 -14.33 -0.38
N HIS A 152 -5.88 -15.50 -0.32
CA HIS A 152 -6.24 -16.57 0.61
C HIS A 152 -5.52 -16.45 1.97
N GLY A 153 -4.79 -15.36 2.23
CA GLY A 153 -4.06 -15.14 3.48
C GLY A 153 -2.91 -16.12 3.71
N ARG A 154 -2.43 -16.80 2.65
CA ARG A 154 -1.37 -17.83 2.76
C ARG A 154 0.03 -17.23 2.75
N VAL A 155 0.19 -16.06 2.14
CA VAL A 155 1.43 -15.28 2.09
C VAL A 155 1.12 -13.79 2.12
N ALA A 156 2.12 -12.98 2.44
CA ALA A 156 2.08 -11.54 2.25
C ALA A 156 3.46 -11.09 1.77
N LEU A 157 3.52 -9.89 1.16
CA LEU A 157 4.79 -9.27 0.88
C LEU A 157 5.28 -8.61 2.16
N THR A 158 6.56 -8.74 2.44
CA THR A 158 7.20 -7.88 3.44
C THR A 158 7.45 -6.52 2.79
N ALA A 159 7.04 -5.44 3.44
CA ALA A 159 7.69 -4.17 3.18
C ALA A 159 9.10 -4.27 3.76
N GLY A 160 10.05 -4.79 2.98
CA GLY A 160 11.45 -4.52 3.29
C GLY A 160 11.57 -3.01 3.39
N ALA A 161 12.10 -2.50 4.51
CA ALA A 161 12.38 -1.08 4.61
C ALA A 161 13.22 -0.71 3.37
N PRO A 162 12.77 0.22 2.51
CA PRO A 162 13.62 0.68 1.44
C PRO A 162 14.83 1.35 2.10
N THR A 163 15.95 0.64 2.14
CA THR A 163 17.23 1.21 2.58
C THR A 163 17.58 2.33 1.64
N ALA A 164 17.81 3.53 2.20
CA ALA A 164 18.27 4.67 1.41
C ALA A 164 19.57 4.30 0.69
N ALA A 165 19.67 4.63 -0.60
CA ALA A 165 20.97 4.70 -1.24
C ALA A 165 21.85 5.70 -0.44
N PRO A 166 23.14 5.42 -0.21
CA PRO A 166 24.01 6.38 0.44
C PRO A 166 23.93 7.70 -0.31
N ARG A 167 23.56 8.77 0.39
CA ARG A 167 23.54 10.12 -0.20
C ARG A 167 24.98 10.42 -0.60
N ALA A 168 25.25 10.60 -1.89
CA ALA A 168 26.54 11.14 -2.31
C ALA A 168 26.78 12.42 -1.49
N ALA A 169 27.94 12.51 -0.85
CA ALA A 169 28.31 13.72 -0.13
C ALA A 169 28.13 14.89 -1.08
N ALA A 170 27.39 15.91 -0.66
CA ALA A 170 27.34 17.15 -1.42
C ALA A 170 28.79 17.67 -1.50
N PRO A 171 29.27 18.13 -2.67
CA PRO A 171 30.57 18.79 -2.71
C PRO A 171 30.54 19.97 -1.74
N ASP A 172 31.57 20.06 -0.90
CA ASP A 172 31.73 21.14 0.07
C ASP A 172 31.57 22.48 -0.65
N SER A 173 30.59 23.28 -0.20
CA SER A 173 30.48 24.65 -0.67
C SER A 173 31.65 25.46 -0.09
N PRO A 174 32.33 26.30 -0.90
CA PRO A 174 33.45 27.07 -0.42
C PRO A 174 32.99 28.04 0.68
N ARG A 175 33.70 28.01 1.81
CA ARG A 175 33.49 28.88 2.96
C ARG A 175 33.72 30.33 2.53
N ALA A 176 32.68 31.15 2.54
CA ALA A 176 32.80 32.58 2.26
C ALA A 176 33.74 33.21 3.31
N ALA A 177 34.76 33.92 2.83
CA ALA A 177 35.63 34.73 3.67
C ALA A 177 34.82 35.88 4.29
N ALA A 178 35.00 36.10 5.59
CA ALA A 178 34.43 37.24 6.30
C ALA A 178 35.10 38.54 5.81
N PRO A 179 34.36 39.67 5.74
CA PRO A 179 34.97 40.95 5.44
C PRO A 179 35.66 41.54 6.68
N ASP A 180 36.80 42.21 6.45
CA ASP A 180 37.57 43.01 7.42
C ASP A 180 36.85 44.32 7.80
#